data_AF-A0A924JDX3-F1
#
_entry.id   AF-A0A924JDX3-F1
#
_cell.length_a   1.000
_cell.length_b   1.000
_cell.length_c   1.000
_cell.angle_alpha   90.00
_cell.angle_beta   90.00
_cell.angle_gamma   90.00
#
_symmetry.space_group_name_H-M   'P 1'
#
loop_
_entity.id
_entity.type
_entity.pdbx_description
1 polymer ?
#
loop_
_entity_poly.entity_id
_entity_poly.type
_entity_poly.pdbx_seq_one_letter_code
_entity_poly.pdbx_strand_id
1 'polypeptide(L)'
;MDVNILKTVGQVAGIGGIAIGMIILVFRDVIRRNIFPNLERNQAYNLLRIILFLTWSIGVLGILAYVYIQPRPTTIIEQSIGERIPGGSGWILVGEYDENINKFVRGPFYRVTNTNYPSDSIFPRKGESIILTKGRQVVISDYKISGVAKWNAPPWQENVLDSNDYTGTILPKGTELEVRDVSMGHFEGMPFVVWVRIAPIPQ
;
A
#
# COMPACT_ATOMS: atom_id res chain seq x y z
N MET A 1 15.77 4.23 -17.44
CA MET A 1 15.10 5.02 -16.38
C MET A 1 14.11 4.11 -15.68
N ASP A 2 13.99 4.20 -14.35
CA ASP A 2 13.07 3.35 -13.57
C ASP A 2 11.61 3.75 -13.84
N VAL A 3 10.76 2.76 -14.16
CA VAL A 3 9.33 2.96 -14.44
C VAL A 3 8.63 3.64 -13.27
N ASN A 4 9.09 3.40 -12.04
CA ASN A 4 8.53 4.02 -10.84
C ASN A 4 8.81 5.53 -10.80
N ILE A 5 10.01 5.96 -11.19
CA ILE A 5 10.35 7.39 -11.25
C ILE A 5 9.49 8.09 -12.31
N LEU A 6 9.32 7.47 -13.48
CA LEU A 6 8.50 8.04 -14.54
C LEU A 6 7.03 8.18 -14.12
N LYS A 7 6.50 7.19 -13.38
CA LYS A 7 5.14 7.24 -12.81
C LYS A 7 4.99 8.35 -11.78
N THR A 8 5.95 8.48 -10.85
CA THR A 8 5.92 9.54 -9.83
C THR A 8 6.01 10.93 -10.46
N VAL A 9 6.94 11.12 -11.40
CA VAL A 9 7.09 12.39 -12.12
C VAL A 9 5.84 12.72 -12.93
N GLY A 10 5.26 11.74 -13.63
CA GLY A 10 4.01 11.93 -14.39
C GLY A 10 2.82 12.29 -13.52
N GLN A 11 2.66 11.66 -12.35
CA GLN A 11 1.59 12.00 -11.41
C GLN A 11 1.76 13.41 -10.83
N VAL A 12 2.97 13.77 -10.41
CA VAL A 12 3.26 15.11 -9.86
C VAL A 12 3.09 16.19 -10.93
N ALA A 13 3.61 15.96 -12.14
CA ALA A 13 3.48 16.88 -13.26
C ALA A 13 2.03 17.04 -13.72
N GLY A 14 1.23 15.98 -13.70
CA GLY A 14 -0.19 16.04 -14.05
C GLY A 14 -0.99 16.95 -13.11
N ILE A 15 -0.84 16.76 -11.80
CA ILE A 15 -1.51 17.60 -10.79
C ILE A 15 -1.00 19.05 -10.87
N GLY A 16 0.31 19.23 -11.01
CA GLY A 16 0.92 20.56 -11.17
C GLY A 16 0.42 21.29 -12.43
N GLY A 17 0.29 20.57 -13.56
CA GLY A 17 -0.22 21.12 -14.81
C GLY A 17 -1.66 21.60 -14.70
N ILE A 18 -2.53 20.83 -14.03
CA ILE A 18 -3.93 21.23 -13.77
C ILE A 18 -3.98 22.48 -12.89
N ALA A 19 -3.16 22.53 -11.83
CA ALA A 19 -3.10 23.69 -10.94
C ALA A 19 -2.67 24.97 -11.69
N ILE A 20 -1.63 24.88 -12.53
CA ILE A 20 -1.17 26.00 -13.37
C ILE A 20 -2.27 26.43 -14.34
N GLY A 21 -2.95 25.48 -14.99
CA GLY A 21 -4.06 25.77 -15.90
C GLY A 21 -5.19 26.54 -15.21
N MET A 22 -5.59 26.11 -14.01
CA MET A 22 -6.59 26.80 -13.18
C MET A 22 -6.17 28.23 -12.83
N ILE A 23 -4.91 28.44 -12.42
CA ILE A 23 -4.37 29.78 -12.11
C ILE A 23 -4.45 30.68 -13.35
N ILE A 24 -4.00 30.20 -14.52
CA ILE A 24 -4.05 30.97 -15.76
C ILE A 24 -5.49 31.35 -16.10
N LEU A 25 -6.46 30.44 -15.95
CA LEU A 25 -7.87 30.74 -16.22
C LEU A 25 -8.42 31.84 -15.30
N VAL A 26 -8.14 31.77 -14.01
CA VAL A 26 -8.57 32.79 -13.03
C VAL A 26 -7.90 34.14 -13.33
N PHE A 27 -6.59 34.14 -13.56
CA PHE A 27 -5.85 35.37 -13.86
C PHE A 27 -6.20 35.97 -15.22
N ARG A 28 -6.56 35.15 -16.21
CA ARG A 28 -6.98 35.63 -17.53
C ARG A 28 -8.17 36.58 -17.41
N ASP A 29 -9.15 36.24 -16.58
CA ASP A 29 -10.33 37.07 -16.40
C ASP A 29 -10.04 38.34 -15.58
N VAL A 30 -9.07 38.29 -14.67
CA VAL A 30 -8.59 39.48 -13.93
C VAL A 30 -7.81 40.43 -14.86
N ILE A 31 -6.91 39.90 -15.70
CA ILE A 31 -6.09 40.69 -16.63
C ILE A 31 -6.94 41.30 -17.75
N ARG A 32 -7.97 40.57 -18.22
CA ARG A 32 -8.89 41.08 -19.25
C ARG A 32 -9.77 42.23 -18.76
N ARG A 33 -10.00 42.36 -17.45
CA ARG A 33 -10.70 43.54 -16.93
C ARG A 33 -9.79 44.73 -17.13
N ASN A 34 -10.28 45.73 -17.86
CA ASN A 34 -9.55 46.95 -18.21
C ASN A 34 -9.47 47.91 -17.00
N ILE A 35 -8.98 47.41 -15.86
CA ILE A 35 -8.82 48.15 -14.61
C ILE A 35 -7.53 48.97 -14.60
N PHE A 36 -6.51 48.53 -15.35
CA PHE A 36 -5.20 49.17 -15.41
C PHE A 36 -5.17 50.57 -16.05
N PRO A 37 -5.97 50.91 -17.08
CA PRO A 37 -5.97 52.28 -17.63
C PRO A 37 -6.50 53.34 -16.67
N ASN A 38 -7.29 52.95 -15.69
CA ASN A 38 -7.93 53.87 -14.73
C ASN A 38 -7.10 54.04 -13.43
N LEU A 39 -5.98 53.34 -13.29
CA LEU A 39 -5.13 53.36 -12.11
C LEU A 39 -3.85 54.14 -12.38
N GLU A 40 -3.43 54.96 -11.43
CA GLU A 40 -2.14 55.62 -11.49
C GLU A 40 -1.02 54.57 -11.44
N ARG A 41 0.12 54.81 -12.12
CA ARG A 41 1.23 53.84 -12.23
C ARG A 41 1.68 53.27 -10.87
N ASN A 42 1.69 54.12 -9.84
CA ASN A 42 2.05 53.72 -8.47
C ASN A 42 1.03 52.74 -7.86
N GLN A 43 -0.27 52.96 -8.12
CA GLN A 43 -1.34 52.10 -7.64
C GLN A 43 -1.30 50.74 -8.36
N ALA A 44 -1.06 50.74 -9.68
CA ALA A 44 -0.93 49.53 -10.47
C ALA A 44 0.25 48.66 -10.00
N TYR A 45 1.40 49.26 -9.71
CA TYR A 45 2.56 48.57 -9.16
C TYR A 45 2.26 47.94 -7.79
N ASN A 46 1.67 48.71 -6.88
CA ASN A 46 1.29 48.21 -5.55
C ASN A 46 0.27 47.06 -5.63
N LEU A 47 -0.71 47.16 -6.54
CA LEU A 47 -1.70 46.11 -6.76
C LEU A 47 -1.04 44.80 -7.24
N LEU A 48 -0.18 44.88 -8.25
CA LEU A 48 0.56 43.71 -8.75
C LEU A 48 1.44 43.08 -7.67
N ARG A 49 2.12 43.90 -6.87
CA ARG A 49 2.94 43.45 -5.74
C ARG A 49 2.10 42.68 -4.70
N ILE A 50 0.91 43.19 -4.35
CA ILE A 50 0.01 42.53 -3.40
C ILE A 50 -0.47 41.19 -3.95
N ILE A 51 -0.91 41.15 -5.21
CA ILE A 51 -1.37 39.93 -5.88
C ILE A 51 -0.27 38.85 -5.89
N LEU A 52 0.96 39.25 -6.21
CA LEU A 52 2.12 38.34 -6.22
C LEU A 52 2.39 37.76 -4.84
N PHE A 53 2.40 38.60 -3.78
CA PHE A 53 2.55 38.14 -2.40
C PHE A 53 1.42 37.22 -1.95
N LEU A 54 0.17 37.53 -2.32
CA LEU A 54 -0.99 36.72 -1.94
C LEU A 54 -0.93 35.34 -2.58
N THR A 55 -0.59 35.28 -3.87
CA THR A 55 -0.48 34.04 -4.64
C THR A 55 0.64 33.16 -4.10
N TRP A 56 1.80 33.77 -3.82
CA TRP A 56 2.92 33.08 -3.18
C TRP A 56 2.54 32.52 -1.79
N SER A 57 1.85 33.31 -0.97
CA SER A 57 1.44 32.89 0.38
C SER A 57 0.46 31.71 0.35
N ILE A 58 -0.50 31.72 -0.57
CA ILE A 58 -1.44 30.60 -0.77
C ILE A 58 -0.68 29.33 -1.17
N GLY A 59 0.32 29.45 -2.06
CA GLY A 59 1.17 28.33 -2.46
C GLY A 59 1.94 27.72 -1.29
N VAL A 60 2.56 28.57 -0.45
CA VAL A 60 3.28 28.13 0.76
C VAL A 60 2.34 27.44 1.73
N LEU A 61 1.15 28.00 2.00
CA LEU A 61 0.16 27.40 2.89
C LEU A 61 -0.34 26.04 2.37
N GLY A 62 -0.54 25.91 1.05
CA GLY A 62 -0.91 24.63 0.44
C GLY A 62 0.15 23.55 0.63
N ILE A 63 1.43 23.89 0.45
CA ILE A 63 2.55 22.97 0.70
C ILE A 63 2.62 22.60 2.19
N LEU A 64 2.51 23.58 3.08
CA LEU A 64 2.52 23.33 4.54
C LEU A 64 1.35 22.42 4.97
N ALA A 65 0.14 22.68 4.46
CA ALA A 65 -1.01 21.83 4.72
C ALA A 65 -0.78 20.40 4.22
N TYR A 66 -0.22 20.24 3.02
CA TYR A 66 0.11 18.92 2.47
C TYR A 66 1.13 18.17 3.33
N VAL A 67 2.19 18.84 3.78
CA VAL A 67 3.22 18.25 4.66
C VAL A 67 2.63 17.88 6.03
N TYR A 68 1.76 18.73 6.58
CA TYR A 68 1.14 18.49 7.87
C TYR A 68 0.12 17.35 7.87
N ILE A 69 -0.62 17.18 6.76
CA ILE A 69 -1.65 16.14 6.60
C ILE A 69 -1.05 14.77 6.27
N GLN A 70 0.25 14.66 6.02
CA GLN A 70 0.89 13.36 5.80
C GLN A 70 0.51 12.43 6.96
N PRO A 71 -0.25 11.35 6.69
CA PRO A 71 -0.59 10.41 7.74
C PRO A 71 0.73 9.92 8.31
N ARG A 72 0.92 10.15 9.62
CA ARG A 72 2.08 9.61 10.32
C ARG A 72 2.12 8.13 9.97
N PRO A 73 3.27 7.57 9.53
CA PRO A 73 3.38 6.13 9.36
C PRO A 73 2.90 5.54 10.67
N THR A 74 1.76 4.85 10.65
CA THR A 74 1.08 4.39 11.86
C THR A 74 2.13 3.68 12.68
N THR A 75 2.58 4.32 13.78
CA THR A 75 3.39 3.63 14.77
C THR A 75 2.48 2.52 15.24
N ILE A 76 2.79 1.33 14.79
CA ILE A 76 2.04 0.14 15.07
C ILE A 76 2.22 -0.05 16.58
N ILE A 77 1.31 0.54 17.38
CA ILE A 77 1.21 0.26 18.80
C ILE A 77 1.14 -1.25 18.90
N GLU A 78 1.90 -1.82 19.80
CA GLU A 78 2.07 -3.25 20.05
C GLU A 78 0.77 -3.88 20.59
N GLN A 79 -0.36 -3.65 19.92
CA GLN A 79 -1.52 -4.51 20.02
C GLN A 79 -1.05 -5.90 19.67
N SER A 80 -1.28 -6.84 20.59
CA SER A 80 -0.88 -8.23 20.44
C SER A 80 -1.26 -8.70 19.04
N ILE A 81 -0.33 -9.35 18.35
CA ILE A 81 -0.53 -9.80 16.96
C ILE A 81 -1.80 -10.66 16.84
N GLY A 82 -2.21 -11.30 17.94
CA GLY A 82 -3.46 -12.06 18.05
C GLY A 82 -4.75 -11.25 17.98
N GLU A 83 -4.80 -10.01 18.47
CA GLU A 83 -5.99 -9.17 18.29
C GLU A 83 -6.16 -8.68 16.86
N ARG A 84 -5.07 -8.67 16.08
CA ARG A 84 -5.10 -8.16 14.70
C ARG A 84 -5.61 -9.15 13.69
N ILE A 85 -5.38 -10.45 13.89
CA ILE A 85 -5.80 -11.47 12.94
C ILE A 85 -7.23 -11.88 13.30
N PRO A 86 -8.25 -11.60 12.47
CA PRO A 86 -9.63 -11.98 12.79
C PRO A 86 -9.74 -13.49 13.01
N GLY A 87 -10.26 -13.90 14.17
CA GLY A 87 -10.36 -15.32 14.53
C GLY A 87 -9.02 -15.99 14.88
N GLY A 88 -7.93 -15.22 15.04
CA GLY A 88 -6.60 -15.73 15.41
C GLY A 88 -5.87 -16.48 14.31
N SER A 89 -6.44 -16.60 13.11
CA SER A 89 -5.80 -17.26 11.96
C SER A 89 -6.27 -16.67 10.64
N GLY A 90 -5.41 -16.70 9.64
CA GLY A 90 -5.75 -16.30 8.27
C GLY A 90 -4.65 -16.68 7.28
N TRP A 91 -4.90 -16.47 6.00
CA TRP A 91 -3.95 -16.78 4.95
C TRP A 91 -3.16 -15.56 4.53
N ILE A 92 -1.88 -15.76 4.22
CA ILE A 92 -1.01 -14.75 3.63
C ILE A 92 -0.32 -15.32 2.39
N LEU A 93 -0.18 -14.49 1.36
CA LEU A 93 0.59 -14.83 0.16
C LEU A 93 2.08 -14.68 0.45
N VAL A 94 2.81 -15.78 0.52
CA VAL A 94 4.24 -15.76 0.86
C VAL A 94 5.15 -15.74 -0.35
N GLY A 95 4.64 -16.03 -1.55
CA GLY A 95 5.37 -15.84 -2.79
C GLY A 95 4.72 -16.49 -4.00
N GLU A 96 5.32 -16.26 -5.16
CA GLU A 96 5.03 -16.91 -6.43
C GLU A 96 6.26 -17.76 -6.80
N TYR A 97 6.05 -19.05 -7.03
CA TYR A 97 7.04 -20.08 -7.26
C TYR A 97 6.93 -20.63 -8.67
N ASP A 98 8.04 -20.73 -9.37
CA ASP A 98 8.10 -21.36 -10.69
C ASP A 98 8.82 -22.70 -10.54
N GLU A 99 8.07 -23.77 -10.82
CA GLU A 99 8.52 -25.15 -10.71
C GLU A 99 9.61 -25.48 -11.73
N ASN A 100 9.59 -24.85 -12.91
CA ASN A 100 10.56 -25.14 -13.98
C ASN A 100 11.97 -24.69 -13.60
N ILE A 101 12.08 -23.56 -12.90
CA ILE A 101 13.37 -23.01 -12.43
C ILE A 101 13.65 -23.30 -10.97
N ASN A 102 12.73 -24.00 -10.29
CA ASN A 102 12.80 -24.36 -8.88
C ASN A 102 13.12 -23.16 -7.97
N LYS A 103 12.50 -22.00 -8.23
CA LYS A 103 12.76 -20.73 -7.55
C LYS A 103 11.51 -19.87 -7.40
N PHE A 104 11.50 -19.02 -6.38
CA PHE A 104 10.52 -17.95 -6.27
C PHE A 104 10.77 -16.89 -7.35
N VAL A 105 9.82 -16.70 -8.25
CA VAL A 105 9.81 -15.58 -9.21
C VAL A 105 9.53 -14.28 -8.47
N ARG A 106 8.70 -14.36 -7.42
CA ARG A 106 8.34 -13.23 -6.57
C ARG A 106 8.23 -13.66 -5.11
N GLY A 107 9.18 -13.24 -4.28
CA GLY A 107 9.33 -13.71 -2.90
C GLY A 107 10.65 -14.46 -2.72
N PRO A 108 10.80 -15.27 -1.66
CA PRO A 108 9.86 -15.49 -0.57
C PRO A 108 9.71 -14.25 0.33
N PHE A 109 8.51 -14.00 0.83
CA PHE A 109 8.19 -12.87 1.70
C PHE A 109 8.27 -13.19 3.18
N TYR A 110 9.00 -14.25 3.51
CA TYR A 110 9.16 -14.79 4.84
C TYR A 110 10.58 -15.34 4.99
N ARG A 111 10.97 -15.61 6.24
CA ARG A 111 12.15 -16.39 6.60
C ARG A 111 11.77 -17.30 7.76
N VAL A 112 12.18 -18.57 7.71
CA VAL A 112 11.97 -19.50 8.83
C VAL A 112 12.90 -19.11 9.99
N THR A 113 12.36 -18.94 11.18
CA THR A 113 13.11 -18.62 12.42
C THR A 113 13.29 -19.84 13.30
N ASN A 114 12.30 -20.74 13.34
CA ASN A 114 12.33 -21.98 14.11
C ASN A 114 11.76 -23.14 13.28
N THR A 115 12.47 -24.26 13.25
CA THR A 115 12.03 -25.49 12.58
C THR A 115 12.43 -26.70 13.40
N ASN A 116 11.50 -27.65 13.55
CA ASN A 116 11.75 -28.95 14.18
C ASN A 116 12.10 -30.05 13.17
N TYR A 117 12.25 -29.68 11.90
CA TYR A 117 12.49 -30.63 10.82
C TYR A 117 13.99 -30.70 10.49
N PRO A 118 14.51 -31.90 10.15
CA PRO A 118 15.95 -32.10 9.95
C PRO A 118 16.48 -31.58 8.61
N SER A 119 15.60 -31.30 7.65
CA SER A 119 15.97 -30.84 6.30
C SER A 119 15.52 -29.42 6.03
N ASP A 120 16.33 -28.67 5.30
CA ASP A 120 15.94 -27.39 4.74
C ASP A 120 14.90 -27.60 3.63
N SER A 121 13.79 -26.86 3.72
CA SER A 121 12.73 -26.86 2.72
C SER A 121 12.60 -25.45 2.13
N ILE A 122 12.34 -25.38 0.83
CA ILE A 122 12.09 -24.11 0.12
C ILE A 122 10.74 -23.49 0.55
N PHE A 123 9.80 -24.35 0.94
CA PHE A 123 8.48 -23.96 1.44
C PHE A 123 8.44 -24.07 2.95
N PRO A 124 7.68 -23.20 3.63
CA PRO A 124 7.49 -23.37 5.06
C PRO A 124 6.69 -24.66 5.30
N ARG A 125 6.80 -25.21 6.49
CA ARG A 125 6.06 -26.39 6.92
C ARG A 125 5.18 -26.05 8.12
N LYS A 126 4.11 -26.83 8.28
CA LYS A 126 3.23 -26.73 9.44
C LYS A 126 4.01 -26.88 10.74
N GLY A 127 3.78 -25.98 11.69
CA GLY A 127 4.46 -25.92 12.98
C GLY A 127 5.78 -25.14 12.98
N GLU A 128 6.28 -24.67 11.83
CA GLU A 128 7.43 -23.77 11.79
C GLU A 128 7.05 -22.36 12.23
N SER A 129 8.02 -21.64 12.81
CA SER A 129 7.91 -20.20 13.05
C SER A 129 8.54 -19.45 11.89
N ILE A 130 7.84 -18.44 11.38
CA ILE A 130 8.29 -17.60 10.28
C ILE A 130 8.25 -16.13 10.68
N ILE A 131 9.20 -15.35 10.17
CA ILE A 131 9.20 -13.88 10.26
C ILE A 131 8.97 -13.27 8.88
N LEU A 132 8.07 -12.29 8.80
CA LEU A 132 7.76 -11.61 7.53
C LEU A 132 8.90 -10.69 7.10
N THR A 133 9.38 -10.83 5.86
CA THR A 133 10.41 -9.94 5.30
C THR A 133 9.83 -8.69 4.65
N LYS A 134 8.51 -8.69 4.38
CA LYS A 134 7.72 -7.58 3.85
C LYS A 134 6.32 -7.61 4.46
N GLY A 135 5.67 -6.45 4.60
CA GLY A 135 4.30 -6.40 5.09
C GLY A 135 3.31 -7.17 4.21
N ARG A 136 2.33 -7.84 4.83
CA ARG A 136 1.38 -8.74 4.16
C ARG A 136 -0.04 -8.52 4.63
N GLN A 137 -0.97 -8.53 3.68
CA GLN A 137 -2.39 -8.54 3.99
C GLN A 137 -2.83 -9.95 4.39
N VAL A 138 -3.66 -10.03 5.42
CA VAL A 138 -4.34 -11.26 5.83
C VAL A 138 -5.61 -11.41 5.00
N VAL A 139 -5.78 -12.58 4.42
CA VAL A 139 -6.88 -12.94 3.54
C VAL A 139 -7.66 -14.10 4.14
N ILE A 140 -8.98 -14.00 4.08
CA ILE A 140 -9.92 -15.08 4.41
C ILE A 140 -10.97 -15.06 3.30
N SER A 141 -11.18 -16.16 2.59
CA SER A 141 -12.14 -16.21 1.48
C SER A 141 -13.53 -15.76 1.93
N ASP A 142 -14.16 -14.87 1.15
CA ASP A 142 -15.45 -14.25 1.44
C ASP A 142 -15.54 -13.61 2.84
N TYR A 143 -14.46 -13.03 3.38
CA TYR A 143 -14.43 -12.48 4.73
C TYR A 143 -15.57 -11.48 5.01
N LYS A 144 -15.85 -10.57 4.07
CA LYS A 144 -16.92 -9.57 4.25
C LYS A 144 -18.33 -10.17 4.32
N ILE A 145 -18.52 -11.37 3.77
CA ILE A 145 -19.83 -12.05 3.70
C ILE A 145 -19.95 -13.08 4.83
N SER A 146 -18.90 -13.88 5.04
CA SER A 146 -18.90 -15.05 5.92
C SER A 146 -18.12 -14.85 7.22
N GLY A 147 -17.47 -13.70 7.39
CA GLY A 147 -16.59 -13.43 8.52
C GLY A 147 -15.44 -14.43 8.57
N VAL A 148 -15.26 -15.09 9.71
CA VAL A 148 -14.20 -16.07 9.92
C VAL A 148 -14.60 -17.49 9.54
N ALA A 149 -15.79 -17.73 8.96
CA ALA A 149 -16.27 -19.09 8.72
C ALA A 149 -15.38 -19.89 7.74
N LYS A 150 -14.80 -19.23 6.74
CA LYS A 150 -13.94 -19.84 5.70
C LYS A 150 -12.43 -19.70 5.97
N TRP A 151 -12.02 -19.45 7.21
CA TRP A 151 -10.60 -19.23 7.57
C TRP A 151 -9.66 -20.40 7.24
N ASN A 152 -10.18 -21.62 7.09
CA ASN A 152 -9.42 -22.83 6.77
C ASN A 152 -9.34 -23.13 5.27
N ALA A 153 -10.14 -22.46 4.43
CA ALA A 153 -10.12 -22.64 2.98
C ALA A 153 -8.99 -21.79 2.37
N PRO A 154 -8.06 -22.38 1.61
CA PRO A 154 -6.99 -21.62 0.98
C PRO A 154 -7.56 -20.72 -0.15
N PRO A 155 -7.13 -19.45 -0.26
CA PRO A 155 -7.84 -18.51 -1.13
C PRO A 155 -7.76 -18.81 -2.63
N TRP A 156 -6.78 -19.59 -3.08
CA TRP A 156 -6.64 -19.93 -4.50
C TRP A 156 -7.72 -20.89 -5.02
N GLN A 157 -8.47 -21.56 -4.13
CA GLN A 157 -9.53 -22.50 -4.51
C GLN A 157 -10.83 -21.78 -4.91
N GLU A 158 -11.08 -20.58 -4.39
CA GLU A 158 -12.34 -19.85 -4.52
C GLU A 158 -12.31 -18.83 -5.68
N ASN A 159 -11.51 -19.10 -6.72
CA ASN A 159 -11.31 -18.24 -7.89
C ASN A 159 -10.42 -17.01 -7.63
N VAL A 160 -10.39 -16.03 -8.54
CA VAL A 160 -9.56 -14.82 -8.42
C VAL A 160 -10.00 -13.97 -7.22
N LEU A 161 -9.06 -13.69 -6.31
CA LEU A 161 -9.29 -12.84 -5.14
C LEU A 161 -9.98 -11.53 -5.49
N ASP A 162 -11.01 -11.17 -4.73
CA ASP A 162 -11.73 -9.92 -4.87
C ASP A 162 -11.68 -9.07 -3.59
N SER A 163 -12.38 -7.93 -3.59
CA SER A 163 -12.36 -7.01 -2.45
C SER A 163 -13.04 -7.55 -1.17
N ASN A 164 -13.79 -8.65 -1.26
CA ASN A 164 -14.51 -9.30 -0.17
C ASN A 164 -13.63 -10.25 0.64
N ASP A 165 -12.52 -10.74 0.09
CA ASP A 165 -11.60 -11.67 0.75
C ASP A 165 -10.63 -10.99 1.73
N TYR A 166 -10.44 -9.68 1.59
CA TYR A 166 -9.48 -8.93 2.40
C TYR A 166 -10.07 -8.57 3.76
N THR A 167 -9.37 -8.97 4.81
CA THR A 167 -9.74 -8.67 6.20
C THR A 167 -9.53 -7.20 6.60
N GLY A 168 -8.77 -6.45 5.79
CA GLY A 168 -8.26 -5.12 6.15
C GLY A 168 -7.03 -5.16 7.06
N THR A 169 -6.64 -6.34 7.55
CA THR A 169 -5.47 -6.50 8.42
C THR A 169 -4.19 -6.57 7.60
N ILE A 170 -3.21 -5.73 7.95
CA ILE A 170 -1.87 -5.74 7.38
C ILE A 170 -0.88 -6.10 8.50
N LEU A 171 -0.19 -7.22 8.32
CA LEU A 171 0.91 -7.64 9.18
C LEU A 171 2.18 -6.92 8.73
N PRO A 172 2.87 -6.17 9.61
CA PRO A 172 4.09 -5.48 9.23
C PRO A 172 5.24 -6.45 8.96
N LYS A 173 6.27 -5.94 8.28
CA LYS A 173 7.57 -6.60 8.21
C LYS A 173 8.09 -6.83 9.65
N GLY A 174 8.70 -7.99 9.89
CA GLY A 174 9.23 -8.36 11.20
C GLY A 174 8.21 -9.08 12.10
N THR A 175 6.95 -9.20 11.68
CA THR A 175 5.95 -9.98 12.42
C THR A 175 6.36 -11.45 12.43
N GLU A 176 6.47 -12.04 13.61
CA GLU A 176 6.73 -13.47 13.80
C GLU A 176 5.41 -14.23 13.99
N LEU A 177 5.28 -15.37 13.32
CA LEU A 177 4.03 -16.11 13.17
C LEU A 177 4.31 -17.62 13.15
N GLU A 178 3.35 -18.41 13.62
CA GLU A 178 3.35 -19.86 13.49
C GLU A 178 2.62 -20.29 12.21
N VAL A 179 3.22 -21.19 11.45
CA VAL A 179 2.64 -21.78 10.25
C VAL A 179 1.62 -22.86 10.65
N ARG A 180 0.34 -22.61 10.40
CA ARG A 180 -0.75 -23.56 10.68
C ARG A 180 -1.04 -24.50 9.52
N ASP A 181 -0.86 -24.02 8.30
CA ASP A 181 -1.12 -24.77 7.09
C ASP A 181 -0.39 -24.13 5.89
N VAL A 182 -0.15 -24.91 4.84
CA VAL A 182 0.52 -24.43 3.62
C VAL A 182 -0.22 -24.99 2.42
N SER A 183 -0.59 -24.11 1.50
CA SER A 183 -1.33 -24.47 0.31
C SER A 183 -0.71 -23.82 -0.90
N MET A 184 -0.59 -24.58 -1.98
CA MET A 184 -0.06 -24.12 -3.25
C MET A 184 -1.10 -24.38 -4.32
N GLY A 185 -1.27 -23.41 -5.20
CA GLY A 185 -2.13 -23.53 -6.36
C GLY A 185 -1.57 -22.72 -7.51
N HIS A 186 -2.05 -22.99 -8.71
CA HIS A 186 -1.72 -22.18 -9.88
C HIS A 186 -2.95 -22.05 -10.75
N PHE A 187 -2.94 -21.05 -11.61
CA PHE A 187 -3.84 -20.97 -12.75
C PHE A 187 -3.06 -21.31 -14.02
N GLU A 188 -3.75 -21.70 -15.07
CA GLU A 188 -3.11 -22.06 -16.33
C GLU A 188 -2.25 -20.90 -16.86
N GLY A 189 -0.98 -21.16 -17.15
CA GLY A 189 -0.03 -20.15 -17.64
C GLY A 189 0.53 -19.20 -16.57
N MET A 190 0.22 -19.38 -15.28
CA MET A 190 0.76 -18.58 -14.18
C MET A 190 1.65 -19.40 -13.24
N PRO A 191 2.65 -18.79 -12.57
CA PRO A 191 3.45 -19.48 -11.56
C PRO A 191 2.58 -19.91 -10.37
N PHE A 192 3.06 -20.88 -9.60
CA PHE A 192 2.39 -21.32 -8.38
C PHE A 192 2.35 -20.21 -7.35
N VAL A 193 1.20 -19.92 -6.77
CA VAL A 193 1.07 -19.07 -5.59
C VAL A 193 1.20 -19.92 -4.34
N VAL A 194 2.09 -19.51 -3.44
CA VAL A 194 2.29 -20.17 -2.15
C VAL A 194 1.56 -19.37 -1.08
N TRP A 195 0.53 -19.98 -0.53
CA TRP A 195 -0.28 -19.45 0.57
C TRP A 195 0.06 -20.16 1.87
N VAL A 196 0.18 -19.39 2.93
CA VAL A 196 0.47 -19.91 4.26
C VAL A 196 -0.60 -19.45 5.21
N ARG A 197 -1.23 -20.40 5.89
CA ARG A 197 -2.12 -20.11 7.00
C ARG A 197 -1.27 -19.87 8.23
N ILE A 198 -1.47 -18.74 8.86
CA ILE A 198 -0.66 -18.27 9.97
C ILE A 198 -1.51 -18.12 11.23
N ALA A 199 -0.87 -18.22 12.39
CA ALA A 199 -1.41 -17.81 13.67
C ALA A 199 -0.34 -17.04 14.47
N PRO A 200 -0.72 -16.21 15.45
CA PRO A 200 0.21 -15.66 16.43
C PRO A 200 0.90 -16.79 17.20
N ILE A 201 2.17 -16.59 17.55
CA ILE A 201 2.88 -17.48 18.46
C ILE A 201 2.35 -17.23 19.87
N PRO A 202 1.90 -18.27 20.61
CA PRO A 202 1.49 -18.11 22.00
C PRO A 202 2.67 -17.60 22.82
N GLN A 203 2.47 -16.49 23.54
CA GLN A 203 3.45 -15.90 24.48
C GLN A 203 3.56 -16.73 25.76
#